data_AF-G2I329-F1
#
_entry.id   AF-G2I329-F1
#
_cell.length_a   1.000
_cell.length_b   1.000
_cell.length_c   1.000
_cell.angle_alpha   90.00
_cell.angle_beta   90.00
_cell.angle_gamma   90.00
#
_symmetry.space_group_name_H-M   'P 1'
#
loop_
_entity.id
_entity.type
_entity.pdbx_description
1 polymer ?
#
loop_
_entity_poly.entity_id
_entity_poly.type
_entity_poly.pdbx_seq_one_letter_code
_entity_poly.pdbx_strand_id
1 'polypeptide(L)' 'MEKIARYFPLAHGMPRVDDHRVLSEMVYMIRNRIQWKDAPEVYGPRKTLYNRFIRWSRSKTCSQG' A
#
# COMPACT_ATOMS: atom_id res chain seq x y z
N MET A 1 -4.89 9.53 -23.64
CA MET A 1 -4.37 9.60 -22.25
C MET A 1 -2.88 10.01 -22.21
N GLU A 2 -2.39 10.86 -23.13
CA GLU A 2 -0.94 11.11 -23.27
C GLU A 2 -0.43 12.45 -22.68
N LYS A 3 -1.30 13.43 -22.41
CA LYS A 3 -0.85 14.79 -22.08
C LYS A 3 -0.39 15.02 -20.64
N ILE A 4 -0.70 14.10 -19.71
CA ILE A 4 -0.41 14.27 -18.28
C ILE A 4 0.82 13.48 -17.81
N ALA A 5 1.32 12.55 -18.64
CA ALA A 5 2.42 11.66 -18.28
C ALA A 5 3.72 12.41 -17.91
N ARG A 6 3.97 13.57 -18.53
CA ARG A 6 5.20 14.36 -18.35
C ARG A 6 5.32 15.03 -16.98
N TYR A 7 4.22 15.17 -16.25
CA TYR A 7 4.21 15.76 -14.92
C TYR A 7 4.37 14.72 -13.80
N PHE A 8 4.29 13.43 -14.12
CA PHE A 8 4.51 12.40 -13.13
C PHE A 8 6.01 12.15 -12.99
N PRO A 9 6.58 12.27 -11.78
CA PRO A 9 7.96 11.88 -11.56
C PRO A 9 8.13 10.40 -11.95
N LEU A 10 9.19 10.11 -12.70
CA LEU A 10 9.64 8.74 -13.01
C LEU A 10 9.59 7.93 -11.71
N ALA A 11 8.85 6.82 -11.72
CA ALA A 11 8.67 6.00 -10.53
C ALA A 11 9.99 5.33 -10.14
N HIS A 12 10.84 6.06 -9.42
CA HIS A 12 12.02 5.50 -8.76
C HIS A 12 11.58 4.93 -7.42
N GLY A 13 11.61 3.60 -7.33
CA GLY A 13 11.23 2.86 -6.13
C GLY A 13 9.77 2.39 -6.16
N MET A 14 9.63 1.12 -5.76
CA MET A 14 8.42 0.33 -5.47
C MET A 14 7.12 0.73 -6.20
N PRO A 15 6.54 -0.15 -7.04
CA PRO A 15 5.33 0.19 -7.79
C PRO A 15 4.18 0.59 -6.85
N ARG A 16 3.61 1.78 -7.06
CA ARG A 16 2.47 2.35 -6.30
C ARG A 16 1.25 1.42 -6.16
N VAL A 17 1.18 0.41 -7.03
CA VAL A 17 0.19 -0.68 -6.99
C VAL A 17 0.24 -1.44 -5.65
N ASP A 18 1.43 -1.62 -5.06
CA ASP A 18 1.57 -2.29 -3.77
C ASP A 18 0.99 -1.46 -2.62
N ASP A 19 1.15 -0.13 -2.64
CA ASP A 19 0.60 0.76 -1.62
C ASP A 19 -0.93 0.83 -1.68
N HIS A 20 -1.49 0.86 -2.89
CA HIS A 20 -2.96 0.85 -3.08
C HIS A 20 -3.59 -0.43 -2.53
N ARG A 21 -2.91 -1.58 -2.66
CA ARG A 21 -3.37 -2.85 -2.08
C ARG A 21 -3.36 -2.79 -0.56
N VAL A 22 -2.28 -2.31 0.04
CA VAL A 22 -2.15 -2.16 1.51
C VAL A 22 -3.23 -1.23 2.08
N LEU A 23 -3.51 -0.11 1.40
CA LEU A 23 -4.56 0.82 1.83
C LEU A 23 -5.97 0.25 1.65
N SER A 24 -6.23 -0.40 0.51
CA SER A 24 -7.52 -1.04 0.23
C SER A 24 -7.85 -2.08 1.30
N GLU A 25 -6.83 -2.79 1.78
CA GLU A 25 -7.00 -3.76 2.86
C GLU A 25 -7.26 -3.15 4.21
N MET A 26 -6.54 -2.09 4.61
CA MET A 26 -6.88 -1.39 5.85
C MET A 26 -8.31 -0.89 5.85
N VAL A 27 -8.76 -0.33 4.73
CA VAL A 27 -10.14 0.15 4.57
C VAL A 27 -11.11 -1.01 4.71
N TYR A 28 -10.84 -2.15 4.07
CA TYR A 28 -11.65 -3.36 4.21
C TYR A 28 -11.74 -3.83 5.67
N MET A 29 -10.61 -3.85 6.38
CA MET A 29 -10.56 -4.30 7.76
C MET A 29 -11.30 -3.37 8.72
N ILE A 30 -11.12 -2.05 8.59
CA ILE A 30 -11.79 -1.03 9.40
C ILE A 30 -13.31 -1.07 9.17
N ARG A 31 -13.73 -1.28 7.91
CA ARG A 31 -15.13 -1.36 7.51
C ARG A 31 -15.81 -2.63 8.03
N ASN A 32 -15.13 -3.76 8.00
CA ASN A 32 -15.68 -5.05 8.45
C ASN A 32 -15.40 -5.34 9.92
N ARG A 33 -14.70 -4.46 10.65
CA ARG A 33 -14.30 -4.65 12.07
C ARG A 33 -13.55 -5.96 12.32
N ILE A 34 -12.83 -6.46 11.32
CA ILE A 34 -12.05 -7.69 11.41
C ILE A 34 -10.62 -7.40 11.85
N GLN A 35 -10.00 -8.39 12.51
CA GLN A 35 -8.59 -8.31 12.85
C GLN A 35 -7.72 -8.63 11.65
N TRP A 36 -6.44 -8.23 11.70
CA TRP A 36 -5.45 -8.58 10.66
C TRP A 36 -5.30 -10.09 10.49
N LYS A 37 -5.74 -10.89 11.48
CA LYS A 37 -5.75 -12.35 11.44
C LYS A 37 -6.72 -12.93 10.42
N ASP A 38 -7.82 -12.23 10.20
CA ASP A 38 -8.94 -12.72 9.42
C ASP A 38 -9.04 -11.99 8.08
N ALA A 39 -7.94 -11.33 7.68
CA ALA A 39 -7.85 -10.65 6.40
C ALA A 39 -8.01 -11.64 5.23
N PRO A 40 -8.72 -11.28 4.14
CA PRO A 40 -8.96 -12.19 3.03
C PRO A 40 -7.67 -12.53 2.28
N GLU A 41 -7.47 -13.81 1.96
CA GLU A 41 -6.33 -14.30 1.17
C GLU A 41 -6.23 -13.71 -0.24
N VAL A 42 -7.33 -13.13 -0.74
CA VAL A 42 -7.41 -12.40 -2.02
C VAL A 42 -6.34 -11.33 -2.16
N TYR A 43 -5.89 -10.75 -1.04
CA TYR A 43 -4.87 -9.71 -1.06
C TYR A 43 -3.44 -10.21 -0.83
N GLY A 44 -3.30 -11.50 -0.51
CA GLY A 44 -2.03 -12.20 -0.32
C GLY A 44 -1.83 -12.73 1.10
N PRO A 45 -0.73 -13.46 1.34
CA PRO A 45 -0.46 -14.06 2.64
C PRO A 45 -0.39 -12.99 3.74
N ARG A 46 -1.13 -13.18 4.84
CA ARG A 46 -1.20 -12.24 5.98
C ARG A 46 0.15 -11.63 6.40
N LYS A 47 1.20 -12.46 6.44
CA LYS A 47 2.56 -12.03 6.81
C LYS A 47 3.16 -11.02 5.84
N THR A 48 2.87 -11.16 4.54
CA THR A 48 3.34 -10.23 3.51
C THR A 48 2.65 -8.87 3.61
N LEU A 49 1.38 -8.85 4.01
CA LEU A 49 0.61 -7.63 4.19
C LEU A 49 1.09 -6.82 5.38
N TYR A 50 1.34 -7.48 6.51
CA TYR A 50 1.94 -6.84 7.67
C TYR A 50 3.32 -6.25 7.35
N ASN A 51 4.19 -7.03 6.68
CA ASN A 51 5.51 -6.56 6.31
C ASN A 51 5.46 -5.38 5.33
N ARG A 52 4.49 -5.36 4.41
CA ARG A 52 4.25 -4.23 3.49
C ARG A 52 3.77 -2.99 4.24
N PHE A 53 2.82 -3.14 5.17
CA PHE A 53 2.36 -2.02 5.99
C PHE A 53 3.50 -1.42 6.81
N ILE A 54 4.31 -2.25 7.48
CA ILE A 54 5.46 -1.76 8.26
C ILE A 54 6.49 -1.06 7.37
N ARG A 55 6.78 -1.60 6.17
CA ARG A 55 7.66 -0.94 5.20
C ARG A 55 7.10 0.40 4.73
N TRP A 56 5.81 0.47 4.41
CA TRP A 56 5.14 1.71 4.01
C TRP A 56 5.15 2.76 5.14
N SER A 57 4.77 2.34 6.36
CA SER A 57 4.76 3.21 7.54
C SER A 57 6.16 3.74 7.87
N ARG A 58 7.21 2.95 7.65
CA ARG A 58 8.61 3.37 7.83
C ARG A 58 9.13 4.23 6.68
N SER A 59 8.58 4.08 5.48
CA SER A 59 8.95 4.91 4.32
C SER A 59 8.38 6.33 4.40
N LYS A 60 7.36 6.57 5.23
CA LYS A 60 6.73 7.89 5.43
C LYS A 60 7.62 8.92 6.14
N THR A 61 8.84 8.58 6.56
CA THR A 61 9.79 9.54 7.16
C THR A 61 10.83 10.12 6.20
N CYS A 62 10.67 9.97 4.88
CA CYS A 62 11.53 10.65 3.92
C CYS A 62 10.74 11.48 2.89
N SER A 63 10.20 12.62 3.36
CA SER A 63 10.25 13.89 2.61
C SER A 63 10.71 14.99 3.58
N GLN A 64 11.94 14.87 4.09
CA GLN A 64 12.71 16.08 4.38
C GLN A 64 13.52 16.37 3.12
N GLY A 65 12.97 17.30 2.34
CA GLY A 65 13.56 17.92 1.17
C GLY A 65 12.93 19.29 1.04
#